data_AF-A0A0L7L2A0-F1
#
_entry.id   AF-A0A0L7L2A0-F1
#
_cell.length_a   1.000
_cell.length_b   1.000
_cell.length_c   1.000
_cell.angle_alpha   90.00
_cell.angle_beta   90.00
_cell.angle_gamma   90.00
#
_symmetry.space_group_name_H-M   'P 1'
#
loop_
_entity.id
_entity.type
_entity.pdbx_description
1 polymer ?
#
loop_
_entity_poly.entity_id
_entity_poly.type
_entity_poly.pdbx_seq_one_letter_code
_entity_poly.pdbx_strand_id
1 'polypeptide(L)'
;MLNIIRSTLRAPVSNIVRTFQTSVPLATEKFDHKRIPQSDEGVQGEKLVDLDSVLKAKQNIFPTLDSDNLLFDGTPFKELPIINIRISNNNTIITLTDCGGTVKAIRSCGMEGFKNTKKGTNIAAQTTAIALATSSVKGLQMGGLDIVSITDNTHVSWNPPRPRKARRL
;
A
#
# COMPACT_ATOMS: atom_id res chain seq x y z
N MET A 1 81.08 -33.66 -10.15
CA MET A 1 80.08 -32.83 -9.45
C MET A 1 80.58 -31.40 -9.46
N LEU A 2 79.74 -30.45 -9.89
CA LEU A 2 79.97 -28.98 -9.95
C LEU A 2 80.75 -28.42 -11.15
N ASN A 3 80.18 -28.54 -12.35
CA ASN A 3 80.35 -27.54 -13.43
C ASN A 3 79.02 -27.25 -14.15
N ILE A 4 77.94 -27.26 -13.37
CA ILE A 4 76.66 -26.61 -13.68
C ILE A 4 76.72 -25.29 -12.91
N ILE A 5 76.28 -24.18 -13.52
CA ILE A 5 76.35 -22.78 -13.06
C ILE A 5 77.57 -22.02 -13.62
N ARG A 6 77.53 -21.62 -14.90
CA ARG A 6 78.16 -20.36 -15.39
C ARG A 6 77.87 -19.97 -16.86
N SER A 7 76.63 -20.11 -17.35
CA SER A 7 76.30 -19.58 -18.70
C SER A 7 74.86 -19.08 -18.89
N THR A 8 74.20 -18.55 -17.86
CA THR A 8 72.92 -17.83 -18.04
C THR A 8 72.88 -16.57 -17.17
N LEU A 9 73.79 -15.64 -17.44
CA LEU A 9 73.71 -14.28 -16.93
C LEU A 9 73.19 -13.36 -18.03
N ARG A 10 72.07 -12.70 -17.71
CA ARG A 10 71.73 -11.31 -18.04
C ARG A 10 71.44 -10.96 -19.50
N ALA A 11 70.16 -10.74 -19.78
CA ALA A 11 69.73 -9.50 -20.41
C ALA A 11 68.37 -9.06 -19.84
N PRO A 12 68.18 -7.79 -19.48
CA PRO A 12 66.94 -7.26 -18.91
C PRO A 12 65.88 -7.14 -20.00
N VAL A 13 64.70 -7.72 -19.80
CA VAL A 13 63.55 -7.33 -20.62
C VAL A 13 63.16 -5.93 -20.17
N SER A 14 63.44 -4.96 -21.04
CA SER A 14 63.02 -3.58 -20.91
C SER A 14 61.52 -3.55 -20.60
N ASN A 15 61.16 -2.81 -19.54
CA ASN A 15 59.78 -2.45 -19.24
C ASN A 15 59.17 -1.79 -20.48
N ILE A 16 58.26 -2.50 -21.15
CA ILE A 16 57.32 -1.90 -22.10
C ILE A 16 56.33 -1.11 -21.25
N VAL A 17 56.71 0.11 -20.87
CA VAL A 17 55.77 1.10 -20.37
C VAL A 17 54.93 1.51 -21.57
N ARG A 18 53.72 0.96 -21.69
CA ARG A 18 52.68 1.62 -22.49
C ARG A 18 52.40 2.95 -21.83
N THR A 19 52.93 4.03 -22.39
CA THR A 19 52.49 5.38 -22.09
C THR A 19 51.03 5.49 -22.52
N PHE A 20 50.11 5.30 -21.59
CA PHE A 20 48.72 5.70 -21.79
C PHE A 20 48.72 7.22 -21.97
N GLN A 21 48.61 7.69 -23.21
CA GLN A 21 48.31 9.08 -23.51
C GLN A 21 46.89 9.36 -23.00
N THR A 22 46.78 9.94 -21.82
CA THR A 22 45.53 10.48 -21.28
C THR A 22 45.34 11.91 -21.79
N SER A 23 45.10 12.08 -23.08
CA SER A 23 44.51 13.32 -23.57
C SER A 23 43.04 13.06 -23.88
N VAL A 24 42.15 13.57 -23.02
CA VAL A 24 40.71 13.57 -23.25
C VAL A 24 40.44 14.32 -24.56
N PRO A 25 39.70 13.77 -25.53
CA PRO A 25 39.30 14.54 -26.69
C PRO A 25 38.38 15.67 -26.21
N LEU A 26 38.84 16.92 -26.31
CA LEU A 26 38.01 18.09 -26.06
C LEU A 26 37.00 18.19 -27.20
N ALA A 27 35.83 17.59 -27.01
CA ALA A 27 34.71 17.75 -27.92
C ALA A 27 34.22 19.21 -27.80
N THR A 28 34.73 20.10 -28.65
CA THR A 28 34.08 21.39 -28.93
C THR A 28 32.87 21.15 -29.82
N GLU A 29 31.87 20.43 -29.31
CA GLU A 29 30.52 20.56 -29.86
C GLU A 29 29.98 21.90 -29.38
N LYS A 30 29.97 22.89 -30.28
CA LYS A 30 29.21 24.12 -30.03
C LYS A 30 27.76 23.69 -29.79
N PHE A 31 27.25 23.96 -28.60
CA PHE A 31 25.87 23.66 -28.25
C PHE A 31 24.94 24.46 -29.19
N ASP A 32 24.40 23.80 -30.20
CA ASP A 32 23.50 24.44 -31.17
C ASP A 32 22.16 24.73 -30.47
N HIS A 33 21.99 25.96 -29.99
CA HIS A 33 20.72 26.44 -29.41
C HIS A 33 19.51 26.33 -30.37
N LYS A 34 19.75 26.06 -31.66
CA LYS A 34 18.71 25.82 -32.67
C LYS A 34 18.02 24.46 -32.54
N ARG A 35 18.57 23.52 -31.75
CA ARG A 35 17.94 22.22 -31.47
C ARG A 35 17.12 22.20 -30.18
N ILE A 36 17.06 23.32 -29.45
CA ILE A 36 16.19 23.42 -28.29
C ILE A 36 14.75 23.49 -28.83
N PRO A 37 13.89 22.49 -28.54
CA PRO A 37 12.48 22.61 -28.90
C PRO A 37 11.92 23.87 -28.24
N GLN A 38 11.12 24.64 -28.98
CA GLN A 38 10.42 25.78 -28.39
C GLN A 38 9.61 25.27 -27.19
N SER A 39 9.57 26.05 -26.10
CA SER A 39 8.74 25.71 -24.95
C SER A 39 7.30 25.61 -25.42
N ASP A 40 6.79 24.39 -25.47
CA ASP A 40 5.42 24.09 -25.86
C ASP A 40 4.51 24.71 -24.81
N GLU A 41 3.94 25.89 -25.10
CA GLU A 41 2.84 26.43 -24.32
C GLU A 41 1.68 25.47 -24.54
N GLY A 42 1.53 24.52 -23.61
CA GLY A 42 0.79 23.28 -23.79
C GLY A 42 -0.61 23.41 -24.42
N VAL A 43 -1.14 22.26 -24.84
CA VAL A 43 -2.44 22.18 -25.51
C VAL A 43 -3.54 22.76 -24.61
N GLN A 44 -4.29 23.75 -25.12
CA GLN A 44 -5.50 24.25 -24.47
C GLN A 44 -6.47 23.08 -24.21
N GLY A 45 -6.57 22.66 -22.95
CA GLY A 45 -7.34 21.49 -22.55
C GLY A 45 -6.62 20.56 -21.57
N GLU A 46 -5.32 20.75 -21.33
CA GLU A 46 -4.67 20.10 -20.19
C GLU A 46 -5.30 20.62 -18.90
N LYS A 47 -6.09 19.76 -18.24
CA LYS A 47 -6.50 20.02 -16.85
C LYS A 47 -5.22 20.15 -16.05
N LEU A 48 -4.90 21.38 -15.63
CA LEU A 48 -3.93 21.61 -14.57
C LEU A 48 -4.44 20.82 -13.37
N VAL A 49 -3.89 19.63 -13.18
CA VAL A 49 -4.20 18.81 -12.01
C VAL A 49 -3.69 19.65 -10.87
N ASP A 50 -4.61 20.13 -10.03
CA ASP A 50 -4.27 20.90 -8.84
C ASP A 50 -3.52 19.97 -7.88
N LEU A 51 -2.21 19.85 -8.12
CA LEU A 51 -1.32 18.95 -7.42
C LEU A 51 -1.39 19.22 -5.93
N ASP A 52 -1.62 20.47 -5.54
CA ASP A 52 -1.76 20.88 -4.15
C ASP A 52 -3.03 20.32 -3.51
N SER A 53 -4.15 20.26 -4.23
CA SER A 53 -5.38 19.61 -3.75
C SER A 53 -5.19 18.09 -3.60
N VAL A 54 -4.49 17.45 -4.53
CA VAL A 54 -4.16 16.02 -4.46
C VAL A 54 -3.15 15.73 -3.34
N LEU A 55 -2.15 16.59 -3.15
CA LEU A 55 -1.14 16.50 -2.10
C LEU A 55 -1.77 16.71 -0.72
N LYS A 56 -2.66 17.69 -0.56
CA LYS A 56 -3.45 17.89 0.67
C LYS A 56 -4.32 16.68 0.99
N ALA A 57 -5.00 16.09 0.00
CA ALA A 57 -5.77 14.86 0.20
C ALA A 57 -4.90 13.68 0.65
N LYS A 58 -3.63 13.63 0.22
CA LYS A 58 -2.69 12.57 0.60
C LYS A 58 -1.98 12.78 1.94
N GLN A 59 -1.93 14.01 2.46
CA GLN A 59 -1.19 14.30 3.69
C GLN A 59 -1.78 13.62 4.93
N ASN A 60 -3.10 13.35 4.94
CA ASN A 60 -3.81 12.83 6.12
C ASN A 60 -4.45 11.45 5.89
N ILE A 61 -3.79 10.55 5.16
CA ILE A 61 -4.31 9.20 4.89
C ILE A 61 -4.29 8.33 6.15
N PHE A 62 -3.30 8.52 7.01
CA PHE A 62 -3.09 7.71 8.19
C PHE A 62 -3.48 8.48 9.45
N PRO A 63 -4.16 7.83 10.41
CA PRO A 63 -4.47 8.47 11.69
C PRO A 63 -3.17 8.78 12.45
N THR A 64 -3.08 9.99 12.98
CA THR A 64 -2.01 10.50 13.83
C THR A 64 -2.53 10.79 15.24
N LEU A 65 -1.67 11.12 16.21
CA LEU A 65 -2.11 11.46 17.57
C LEU A 65 -3.09 12.66 17.60
N ASP A 66 -2.92 13.61 16.69
CA ASP A 66 -3.81 14.77 16.57
C ASP A 66 -5.15 14.41 15.93
N SER A 67 -5.22 13.29 15.20
CA SER A 67 -6.43 12.86 14.50
C SER A 67 -7.57 12.45 15.43
N ASP A 68 -7.26 12.06 16.67
CA ASP A 68 -8.24 11.65 17.68
C ASP A 68 -9.27 12.76 17.99
N ASN A 69 -8.85 14.01 17.89
CA ASN A 69 -9.68 15.19 18.18
C ASN A 69 -10.36 15.78 16.94
N LEU A 70 -10.11 15.23 15.74
CA LEU A 70 -10.79 15.68 14.52
C LEU A 70 -12.27 15.32 14.59
N LEU A 71 -13.11 16.29 14.24
CA LEU A 71 -14.57 16.15 14.28
C LEU A 71 -15.08 15.63 12.95
N PHE A 72 -15.86 14.55 13.01
CA PHE A 72 -16.63 13.97 11.91
C PHE A 72 -18.10 14.05 12.29
N ASP A 73 -18.89 14.82 11.54
CA ASP A 73 -20.30 15.12 11.85
C ASP A 73 -20.55 15.58 13.31
N GLY A 74 -19.60 16.33 13.87
CA GLY A 74 -19.65 16.84 15.24
C GLY A 74 -19.22 15.84 16.32
N THR A 75 -18.87 14.61 15.96
CA THR A 75 -18.30 13.60 16.87
C THR A 75 -16.79 13.48 16.67
N PRO A 76 -15.97 13.44 17.74
CA PRO A 76 -14.53 13.29 17.60
C PRO A 76 -14.19 11.87 17.11
N PHE A 77 -13.08 11.73 16.35
CA PHE A 77 -12.64 10.46 15.78
C PHE A 77 -12.61 9.31 16.77
N LYS A 78 -12.12 9.58 17.99
CA LYS A 78 -12.01 8.59 19.08
C LYS A 78 -13.36 8.04 19.55
N GLU A 79 -14.43 8.81 19.42
CA GLU A 79 -15.77 8.44 19.89
C GLU A 79 -16.63 7.82 18.78
N LEU A 80 -16.09 7.72 17.56
CA LEU A 80 -16.82 7.11 16.45
C LEU A 80 -17.15 5.64 16.73
N PRO A 81 -18.33 5.16 16.30
CA PRO A 81 -18.66 3.75 16.38
C PRO A 81 -17.78 2.94 15.42
N ILE A 82 -17.43 1.73 15.81
CA ILE A 82 -16.55 0.84 15.06
C ILE A 82 -17.36 -0.30 14.48
N ILE A 83 -17.15 -0.60 13.19
CA ILE A 83 -17.71 -1.77 12.52
C ILE A 83 -16.61 -2.82 12.38
N ASN A 84 -16.69 -3.86 13.21
CA ASN A 84 -15.75 -4.99 13.10
C ASN A 84 -16.26 -6.00 12.07
N ILE A 85 -15.47 -6.21 11.01
CA ILE A 85 -15.78 -7.15 9.93
C ILE A 85 -14.86 -8.36 10.09
N ARG A 86 -15.42 -9.50 10.51
CA ARG A 86 -14.69 -10.77 10.55
C ARG A 86 -14.98 -11.57 9.29
N ILE A 87 -13.97 -11.63 8.43
CA ILE A 87 -14.01 -12.37 7.17
C ILE A 87 -13.37 -13.75 7.37
N SER A 88 -14.11 -14.80 7.05
CA SER A 88 -13.60 -16.18 6.98
C SER A 88 -13.95 -16.78 5.63
N ASN A 89 -13.28 -17.87 5.24
CA ASN A 89 -13.52 -18.52 3.94
C ASN A 89 -14.98 -18.96 3.72
N ASN A 90 -15.74 -19.21 4.80
CA ASN A 90 -17.08 -19.80 4.72
C ASN A 90 -18.19 -18.89 5.27
N ASN A 91 -17.84 -17.71 5.78
CA ASN A 91 -18.80 -16.78 6.40
C ASN A 91 -18.20 -15.40 6.62
N THR A 92 -19.04 -14.38 6.54
CA THR A 92 -18.72 -13.02 6.98
C THR A 92 -19.65 -12.64 8.14
N ILE A 93 -19.05 -12.14 9.22
CA ILE A 93 -19.77 -11.66 10.40
C ILE A 93 -19.40 -10.20 10.58
N ILE A 94 -20.42 -9.35 10.74
CA ILE A 94 -20.25 -7.91 10.91
C ILE A 94 -20.88 -7.52 12.24
N THR A 95 -20.13 -6.81 13.06
CA THR A 95 -20.58 -6.36 14.38
C THR A 95 -20.35 -4.86 14.51
N LEU A 96 -21.41 -4.12 14.84
CA LEU A 96 -21.34 -2.70 15.16
C LEU A 96 -21.13 -2.56 16.67
N THR A 97 -20.06 -1.87 17.05
CA THR A 97 -19.68 -1.59 18.44
C THR A 97 -19.58 -0.09 18.67
N ASP A 98 -19.94 0.33 19.88
CA ASP A 98 -19.66 1.67 20.37
C ASP A 98 -18.15 1.86 20.61
N CYS A 99 -17.71 3.10 20.85
CA CYS A 99 -16.32 3.40 21.20
C CYS A 99 -15.88 2.68 22.50
N GLY A 100 -16.81 2.48 23.44
CA GLY A 100 -16.60 1.70 24.67
C GLY A 100 -16.62 0.17 24.48
N GLY A 101 -16.69 -0.33 23.24
CA GLY A 101 -16.70 -1.78 22.95
C GLY A 101 -18.04 -2.47 23.20
N THR A 102 -19.10 -1.74 23.54
CA THR A 102 -20.43 -2.31 23.70
C THR A 102 -21.04 -2.62 22.34
N VAL A 103 -21.50 -3.86 22.13
CA VAL A 103 -22.10 -4.29 20.86
C VAL A 103 -23.52 -3.74 20.71
N LYS A 104 -23.79 -3.02 19.62
CA LYS A 104 -25.11 -2.48 19.30
C LYS A 104 -25.88 -3.39 18.34
N ALA A 105 -25.20 -3.93 17.33
CA ALA A 105 -25.82 -4.80 16.35
C ALA A 105 -24.84 -5.87 15.84
N ILE A 106 -25.37 -7.05 15.51
CA ILE A 106 -24.63 -8.16 14.91
C ILE A 106 -25.42 -8.68 13.72
N ARG A 107 -24.74 -8.89 12.60
CA ARG A 107 -25.28 -9.55 11.41
C ARG A 107 -24.26 -10.53 10.84
N SER A 108 -24.75 -11.58 10.19
CA SER A 108 -23.90 -12.55 9.49
C SER A 108 -24.62 -13.09 8.26
N CYS A 109 -23.86 -13.62 7.30
CA CYS A 109 -24.46 -14.21 6.09
C CYS A 109 -25.48 -15.31 6.43
N GLY A 110 -25.29 -16.04 7.53
CA GLY A 110 -26.26 -17.04 7.99
C GLY A 110 -27.58 -16.46 8.51
N MET A 111 -27.53 -15.29 9.15
CA MET A 111 -28.74 -14.60 9.65
C MET A 111 -29.59 -14.04 8.51
N GLU A 112 -28.96 -13.63 7.41
CA GLU A 112 -29.63 -13.17 6.19
C GLU A 112 -30.19 -14.34 5.33
N GLY A 113 -30.12 -15.57 5.83
CA GLY A 113 -30.73 -16.75 5.19
C GLY A 113 -29.84 -17.49 4.20
N PHE A 114 -28.58 -17.08 4.01
CA PHE A 114 -27.64 -17.84 3.17
C PHE A 114 -27.23 -19.14 3.87
N LYS A 115 -27.26 -20.25 3.13
CA LYS A 115 -26.93 -21.59 3.63
C LYS A 115 -25.68 -22.14 2.97
N ASN A 116 -24.92 -22.95 3.71
CA ASN A 116 -23.75 -23.70 3.23
C ASN A 116 -22.74 -22.81 2.50
N THR A 117 -22.30 -23.22 1.31
CA THR A 117 -21.31 -22.53 0.46
C THR A 117 -21.75 -21.13 0.05
N LYS A 118 -23.06 -20.84 0.01
CA LYS A 118 -23.56 -19.52 -0.36
C LYS A 118 -23.18 -18.43 0.66
N LYS A 119 -22.87 -18.80 1.91
CA LYS A 119 -22.44 -17.85 2.96
C LYS A 119 -21.07 -17.23 2.71
N GLY A 120 -20.18 -17.92 2.01
CA GLY A 120 -18.83 -17.44 1.69
C GLY A 120 -18.76 -16.60 0.40
N THR A 121 -19.91 -16.13 -0.11
CA THR A 121 -19.97 -15.35 -1.35
C THR A 121 -19.98 -13.85 -1.09
N ASN A 122 -19.44 -13.06 -2.03
CA ASN A 122 -19.45 -11.60 -1.95
C ASN A 122 -20.88 -11.04 -1.89
N ILE A 123 -21.82 -11.68 -2.59
CA ILE A 123 -23.24 -11.29 -2.59
C ILE A 123 -23.80 -11.40 -1.16
N ALA A 124 -23.55 -12.51 -0.46
CA ALA A 124 -24.02 -12.68 0.91
C ALA A 124 -23.42 -11.65 1.88
N ALA A 125 -22.13 -11.32 1.70
CA ALA A 125 -21.46 -10.30 2.50
C ALA A 125 -22.07 -8.90 2.27
N GLN A 126 -22.35 -8.53 1.02
CA GLN A 126 -22.99 -7.26 0.69
C GLN A 126 -24.41 -7.16 1.26
N THR A 127 -25.23 -8.21 1.11
CA THR A 127 -26.57 -8.24 1.71
C THR A 127 -26.51 -8.08 3.23
N THR A 128 -25.55 -8.73 3.89
CA THR A 128 -25.33 -8.62 5.34
C THR A 128 -24.93 -7.19 5.75
N ALA A 129 -24.08 -6.53 4.97
CA ALA A 129 -23.68 -5.14 5.22
C ALA A 129 -24.87 -4.17 5.09
N ILE A 130 -25.69 -4.34 4.05
CA ILE A 130 -26.91 -3.54 3.84
C ILE A 130 -27.92 -3.78 4.97
N ALA A 131 -28.10 -5.04 5.39
CA ALA A 131 -28.99 -5.38 6.51
C ALA A 131 -28.52 -4.75 7.82
N LEU A 132 -27.21 -4.74 8.10
CA LEU A 132 -26.65 -4.05 9.27
C LEU A 132 -26.89 -2.54 9.20
N ALA A 133 -26.56 -1.92 8.06
CA ALA A 133 -26.75 -0.49 7.83
C ALA A 133 -28.21 -0.09 8.04
N THR A 134 -29.16 -0.80 7.41
CA THR A 134 -30.59 -0.52 7.55
C THR A 134 -31.11 -0.74 8.98
N SER A 135 -30.61 -1.75 9.70
CA SER A 135 -31.00 -1.98 11.10
C SER A 135 -30.48 -0.92 12.06
N SER A 136 -29.33 -0.32 11.76
CA SER A 136 -28.69 0.71 12.58
C SER A 136 -29.25 2.11 12.25
N VAL A 137 -29.47 2.39 10.96
CA VAL A 137 -30.01 3.66 10.42
C VAL A 137 -31.51 3.81 10.69
N LYS A 138 -32.25 2.74 10.96
CA LYS A 138 -33.66 2.88 11.40
C LYS A 138 -33.81 3.70 12.69
N GLY A 139 -32.75 3.85 13.49
CA GLY A 139 -32.70 4.74 14.66
C GLY A 139 -31.96 6.07 14.43
N LEU A 140 -30.92 6.09 13.59
CA LEU A 140 -30.24 7.31 13.15
C LEU A 140 -30.60 7.57 11.69
N GLN A 141 -31.51 8.53 11.48
CA GLN A 141 -31.86 9.24 10.25
C GLN A 141 -31.15 8.79 8.95
N MET A 142 -31.95 8.56 7.90
CA MET A 142 -31.70 8.08 6.50
C MET A 142 -30.39 8.46 5.74
N GLY A 143 -29.37 9.03 6.36
CA GLY A 143 -28.11 9.50 5.75
C GLY A 143 -27.09 8.41 5.39
N GLY A 144 -27.36 7.14 5.65
CA GLY A 144 -26.41 6.06 5.35
C GLY A 144 -25.24 5.99 6.35
N LEU A 145 -24.23 5.18 6.01
CA LEU A 145 -23.00 5.06 6.80
C LEU A 145 -21.85 5.65 5.98
N ASP A 146 -21.16 6.64 6.52
CA ASP A 146 -19.93 7.16 5.93
C ASP A 146 -18.70 6.46 6.53
N ILE A 147 -17.69 6.19 5.70
CA ILE A 147 -16.49 5.45 6.09
C ILE A 147 -15.36 6.44 6.27
N VAL A 148 -14.97 6.69 7.53
CA VAL A 148 -13.89 7.62 7.88
C VAL A 148 -12.51 6.98 7.73
N SER A 149 -12.33 5.77 8.27
CA SER A 149 -11.04 5.08 8.30
C SER A 149 -11.19 3.57 8.15
N ILE A 150 -10.17 2.94 7.57
CA ILE A 150 -10.08 1.48 7.44
C ILE A 150 -8.84 1.00 8.19
N THR A 151 -9.01 0.02 9.06
CA THR A 151 -7.92 -0.61 9.81
C THR A 151 -8.01 -2.12 9.66
N ASP A 152 -6.87 -2.77 9.44
CA ASP A 152 -6.77 -4.22 9.45
C ASP A 152 -6.26 -4.70 10.81
N ASN A 153 -6.98 -5.64 11.42
CA ASN A 153 -6.62 -6.29 12.68
C ASN A 153 -6.57 -7.83 12.50
N THR A 154 -6.07 -8.28 11.35
CA THR A 154 -5.81 -9.71 11.12
C THR A 154 -4.79 -10.23 12.13
N HIS A 155 -5.14 -11.32 12.81
CA HIS A 155 -4.28 -11.90 13.83
C HIS A 155 -3.01 -12.50 13.22
N VAL A 156 -1.86 -11.88 13.49
CA VAL A 156 -0.53 -12.36 13.13
C VAL A 156 0.23 -12.68 14.41
N SER A 157 0.77 -13.90 14.51
CA SER A 157 1.60 -14.32 15.63
C SER A 157 3.02 -14.61 15.16
N TRP A 158 4.04 -14.18 15.92
CA TRP A 158 5.45 -14.41 15.61
C TRP A 158 5.83 -15.90 15.57
N ASN A 159 5.26 -16.71 16.46
CA ASN A 159 5.44 -18.16 16.48
C ASN A 159 4.08 -18.87 16.39
N PRO A 160 3.47 -18.93 15.19
CA PRO A 160 2.16 -19.52 15.03
C PRO A 160 2.19 -21.03 15.31
N PRO A 161 1.09 -21.60 15.85
CA PRO A 161 0.96 -23.05 15.88
C PRO A 161 1.07 -23.60 14.46
N ARG A 162 1.71 -24.76 14.30
CA ARG A 162 1.91 -25.39 12.99
C ARG A 162 0.57 -25.48 12.26
N PRO A 163 0.44 -24.89 11.05
CA PRO A 163 -0.80 -24.96 10.30
C PRO A 163 -1.11 -26.40 9.91
N ARG A 164 -2.39 -26.68 9.68
CA ARG A 164 -2.85 -27.98 9.17
C ARG A 164 -2.05 -28.39 7.93
N LYS A 165 -1.76 -29.70 7.81
CA LYS A 165 -1.11 -30.27 6.64
C LYS A 165 -1.84 -29.83 5.37
N ALA A 166 -1.08 -29.38 4.36
CA ALA A 166 -1.61 -29.03 3.06
C ALA A 166 -2.38 -30.22 2.47
N ARG A 167 -3.60 -29.97 1.97
CA ARG A 167 -4.42 -31.00 1.33
C ARG A 167 -4.07 -31.04 -0.15
N ARG A 168 -4.03 -32.25 -0.72
CA ARG A 168 -4.05 -32.43 -2.17
C ARG A 168 -5.50 -32.24 -2.60
N LEU A 169 -5.76 -31.21 -3.41
CA LEU A 169 -7.06 -30.96 -4.01
C LEU A 169 -7.28 -31.92 -5.19
#